data_AF-A0A9E3IW55-F1
#
_entry.id   AF-A0A9E3IW55-F1
#
_cell.length_a   1.000
_cell.length_b   1.000
_cell.length_c   1.000
_cell.angle_alpha   90.00
_cell.angle_beta   90.00
_cell.angle_gamma   90.00
#
_symmetry.space_group_name_H-M   'P 1'
#
loop_
_entity.id
_entity.type
_entity.pdbx_description
1 polymer ?
#
loop_
_entity_poly.entity_id
_entity_poly.type
_entity_poly.pdbx_seq_one_letter_code
_entity_poly.pdbx_strand_id
1 'polypeptide(L)' 'MSETLTRRYCVHGVAEAAARAHLVEGQSFEDAALQFVEHQHPLADAEGDVSLYVEDLETGERQCFRVDVERGEAEPCD' A
#
# COMPACT_ATOMS: atom_id res chain seq x y z
N MET A 1 -10.01 -23.89 10.90
CA MET A 1 -10.41 -22.71 10.13
C MET A 1 -9.20 -21.82 10.12
N SER A 2 -8.55 -21.64 8.97
CA SER A 2 -7.43 -20.72 8.88
C SER A 2 -8.00 -19.33 9.05
N GLU A 3 -7.78 -18.72 10.21
CA GLU A 3 -7.96 -17.29 10.38
C GLU A 3 -6.99 -16.63 9.42
N THR A 4 -7.48 -16.17 8.28
CA THR A 4 -6.79 -15.14 7.49
C THR A 4 -6.72 -13.92 8.41
N LEU A 5 -5.65 -13.82 9.19
CA LEU A 5 -5.36 -12.68 10.06
C LEU A 5 -5.05 -11.48 9.16
N THR A 6 -6.09 -10.78 8.77
CA THR A 6 -5.96 -9.47 8.15
C THR A 6 -5.51 -8.47 9.20
N ARG A 7 -4.39 -7.81 8.94
CA ARG A 7 -3.85 -6.73 9.77
C ARG A 7 -4.26 -5.39 9.21
N ARG A 8 -4.30 -4.39 10.09
CA ARG A 8 -4.55 -2.99 9.69
C ARG A 8 -3.24 -2.34 9.31
N TYR A 9 -3.16 -1.98 8.03
CA TYR A 9 -2.05 -1.21 7.47
C TYR A 9 -2.52 0.21 7.15
N CYS A 10 -1.63 1.17 7.32
CA CYS A 10 -1.78 2.56 6.96
C CYS A 10 -0.98 2.78 5.66
N VAL A 11 -1.68 2.99 4.55
CA VAL A 11 -1.07 3.19 3.23
C VAL A 11 -1.17 4.65 2.83
N HIS A 12 -0.06 5.28 2.45
CA HIS A 12 -0.07 6.63 1.88
C HIS A 12 0.94 6.76 0.74
N GLY A 13 0.63 7.61 -0.24
CA GLY A 13 1.59 7.92 -1.30
C GLY A 13 2.86 8.57 -0.73
N VAL A 14 4.02 8.33 -1.35
CA VAL A 14 5.29 9.01 -1.00
C VAL A 14 5.19 10.52 -1.27
N ALA A 15 4.51 10.89 -2.36
CA ALA A 15 4.22 12.28 -2.71
C ALA A 15 3.13 12.91 -1.83
N GLU A 16 2.35 12.08 -1.16
CA GLU A 16 1.25 12.50 -0.30
C GLU A 16 1.73 12.59 1.15
N ALA A 17 1.25 13.60 1.89
CA ALA A 17 1.54 13.69 3.31
C ALA A 17 0.91 12.49 4.06
N ALA A 18 1.56 12.00 5.12
CA ALA A 18 1.00 10.98 6.01
C ALA A 18 -0.38 11.34 6.59
N ALA A 19 -0.77 12.62 6.56
CA ALA A 19 -2.12 13.08 6.89
C ALA A 19 -3.21 12.56 5.93
N ARG A 20 -2.81 12.07 4.75
CA ARG A 20 -3.66 11.42 3.75
C ARG A 20 -3.49 9.90 3.74
N ALA A 21 -2.96 9.33 4.83
CA ALA A 21 -2.87 7.89 4.96
C ALA A 21 -4.25 7.25 5.08
N HIS A 22 -4.42 6.14 4.36
CA HIS A 22 -5.63 5.34 4.35
C HIS A 22 -5.40 4.04 5.09
N LEU A 23 -6.39 3.69 5.89
CA LEU A 23 -6.41 2.42 6.59
C LEU A 23 -6.92 1.33 5.64
N VAL A 24 -6.11 0.31 5.42
CA VAL A 24 -6.41 -0.86 4.59
C VAL A 24 -6.20 -2.12 5.42
N GLU A 25 -7.11 -3.06 5.28
CA GLU A 25 -7.01 -4.37 5.93
C GLU A 25 -6.48 -5.38 4.92
N GLY A 26 -5.31 -5.93 5.19
CA GLY A 26 -4.63 -6.86 4.27
C GLY A 26 -4.02 -8.04 5.00
N GLN A 27 -3.70 -9.10 4.28
CA GLN A 27 -2.99 -10.26 4.86
C GLN A 27 -1.48 -10.01 4.95
N SER A 28 -0.96 -9.15 4.08
CA SER A 28 0.45 -8.76 3.96
C SER A 28 0.55 -7.31 3.50
N PHE A 29 1.75 -6.73 3.56
CA PHE A 29 2.02 -5.37 3.06
C PHE A 29 1.68 -5.22 1.56
N GLU A 30 2.03 -6.21 0.73
CA GLU A 30 1.71 -6.23 -0.70
C GLU A 30 0.19 -6.27 -0.96
N ASP A 31 -0.53 -7.12 -0.22
CA ASP A 31 -1.98 -7.25 -0.29
C ASP A 31 -2.68 -5.93 0.08
N ALA A 32 -2.19 -5.24 1.10
CA ALA A 32 -2.67 -3.92 1.49
C ALA A 32 -2.35 -2.83 0.45
N ALA A 33 -1.18 -2.88 -0.17
CA ALA A 33 -0.80 -1.94 -1.24
C ALA A 33 -1.69 -2.12 -2.48
N LEU A 34 -1.93 -3.37 -2.89
CA LEU A 34 -2.84 -3.69 -4.00
C LEU A 34 -4.26 -3.24 -3.71
N GLN A 35 -4.81 -3.58 -2.54
CA GLN A 35 -6.14 -3.13 -2.15
C GLN A 35 -6.27 -1.60 -2.13
N PHE A 36 -5.22 -0.89 -1.70
CA PHE A 36 -5.19 0.57 -1.75
C PHE A 36 -5.31 1.09 -3.19
N VAL A 37 -4.52 0.53 -4.11
CA VAL A 37 -4.55 0.93 -5.53
C VAL A 37 -5.87 0.57 -6.20
N GLU A 38 -6.43 -0.61 -5.92
CA GLU A 38 -7.74 -1.03 -6.43
C GLU A 38 -8.88 -0.15 -5.93
N HIS A 39 -8.86 0.30 -4.66
CA HIS A 39 -9.92 1.13 -4.11
C HIS A 39 -9.78 2.61 -4.44
N GLN A 40 -8.57 3.17 -4.36
CA GLN A 40 -8.36 4.60 -4.52
C GLN A 40 -8.04 5.00 -5.95
N HIS A 41 -7.55 4.08 -6.79
CA HIS A 41 -6.99 4.41 -8.11
C HIS A 41 -6.17 5.71 -8.06
N PRO A 42 -5.13 5.77 -7.22
CA PRO A 42 -4.29 6.96 -7.13
C PRO A 42 -3.75 7.31 -8.52
N LEU A 43 -3.67 8.62 -8.79
CA LEU A 43 -3.03 9.10 -10.01
C LEU A 43 -1.58 8.62 -10.00
N ALA A 44 -1.27 7.72 -10.94
CA ALA A 44 0.09 7.28 -11.19
C ALA A 44 0.97 8.46 -11.60
N ASP A 45 2.24 8.37 -11.21
CA ASP A 45 3.29 9.26 -11.67
C ASP A 45 3.43 9.16 -13.20
N ALA A 46 4.24 10.04 -13.81
CA ALA A 46 4.41 10.09 -15.27
C ALA A 46 4.90 8.77 -15.92
N GLU A 47 5.40 7.84 -15.11
CA GLU A 47 5.90 6.52 -15.50
C GLU A 47 4.84 5.41 -15.35
N GLY A 48 3.65 5.69 -14.79
CA GLY A 48 2.62 4.67 -14.54
C GLY A 48 2.75 3.96 -13.19
N ASP A 49 3.82 4.26 -12.45
CA ASP A 49 4.06 3.78 -11.09
C ASP A 49 3.40 4.69 -10.05
N VAL A 50 3.09 4.12 -8.88
CA VAL A 50 2.71 4.85 -7.66
C VAL A 50 3.58 4.37 -6.53
N SER A 51 4.38 5.25 -5.95
CA SER A 51 5.14 4.92 -4.74
C SER A 51 4.27 5.11 -3.50
N LEU A 52 4.11 4.06 -2.70
CA LEU A 52 3.32 3.98 -1.48
C LEU A 52 4.21 3.62 -0.29
N TYR A 53 3.96 4.21 0.87
CA TYR A 53 4.42 3.72 2.16
C TYR A 53 3.29 2.95 2.83
N VAL A 54 3.59 1.74 3.27
CA VAL A 54 2.69 0.85 4.01
C VAL A 54 3.24 0.73 5.44
N GLU A 55 2.50 1.24 6.42
CA GLU A 55 2.82 1.16 7.84
C GLU A 55 1.86 0.20 8.55
N ASP A 56 2.37 -0.86 9.17
CA ASP A 56 1.58 -1.77 10.00
C ASP A 56 1.24 -1.07 11.33
N LEU A 57 -0.05 -0.96 11.66
CA LEU A 57 -0.49 -0.30 12.90
C LEU A 57 -0.43 -1.21 14.13
N GLU A 58 -0.27 -2.53 13.95
CA GLU A 58 -0.10 -3.47 15.04
C GLU A 58 1.37 -3.56 15.49
N THR A 59 2.32 -3.53 14.54
CA THR A 59 3.76 -3.63 14.80
C THR A 59 4.48 -2.29 14.76
N GLY A 60 3.92 -1.29 14.08
CA GLY A 60 4.56 0.00 13.81
C GLY A 60 5.62 -0.04 12.71
N GLU A 61 5.68 -1.12 11.94
CA GLU A 61 6.66 -1.26 10.85
C GLU A 61 6.19 -0.59 9.57
N ARG A 62 7.01 0.31 9.03
CA ARG A 62 6.77 0.96 7.74
C ARG A 62 7.69 0.43 6.65
N GLN A 63 7.12 0.12 5.50
CA GLN A 63 7.83 -0.32 4.30
C GLN A 63 7.40 0.51 3.08
N CYS A 64 8.34 0.72 2.17
CA CYS A 64 8.06 1.36 0.88
C CYS A 64 7.75 0.30 -0.15
N PHE A 65 6.63 0.47 -0.85
CA PHE A 65 6.22 -0.33 -1.98
C PHE A 65 5.92 0.60 -3.16
N ARG A 66 6.49 0.30 -4.31
CA ARG A 66 6.09 0.88 -5.58
C ARG A 66 5.06 -0.04 -6.22
N VAL A 67 3.90 0.48 -6.59
CA VAL A 67 2.88 -0.27 -7.30
C VAL A 67 2.80 0.25 -8.72
N ASP A 68 3.04 -0.63 -9.70
CA ASP A 68 2.80 -0.35 -11.10
C ASP A 68 1.28 -0.45 -11.35
N VAL A 69 0.64 0.67 -11.69
CA VAL A 69 -0.82 0.72 -11.87
C VAL A 69 -1.24 0.12 -13.21
N GLU A 70 -0.34 0.07 -14.19
CA GLU A 70 -0.61 -0.53 -15.50
C GLU A 70 -0.60 -2.06 -15.43
N ARG A 71 0.27 -2.62 -14.59
CA ARG A 71 0.46 -4.07 -14.39
C ARG A 71 -0.30 -4.59 -13.18
N GLY A 72 -0.61 -3.73 -12.21
CA GLY A 72 -1.18 -4.11 -10.93
C GLY A 72 -0.20 -4.92 -10.09
N GLU A 73 1.09 -4.63 -10.19
CA GLU A 73 2.16 -5.35 -9.48
C GLU A 73 2.74 -4.43 -8.40
N ALA A 74 2.88 -4.93 -7.17
CA ALA A 74 3.50 -4.21 -6.07
C ALA A 74 4.92 -4.75 -5.84
N GLU A 75 5.92 -3.88 -5.91
CA GLU A 75 7.33 -4.20 -5.70
C GLU A 75 7.88 -3.39 -4.53
N PRO A 76 8.73 -3.96 -3.66
CA PRO A 76 9.41 -3.20 -2.62
C PRO A 76 10.38 -2.18 -3.25
N CYS A 77 10.51 -0.99 -2.67
CA CYS A 77 11.39 0.07 -3.21
C CYS A 77 12.92 -0.18 -3.02
N ASP A 78 13.35 -1.39 -2.64
CA ASP A 78 14.76 -1.71 -2.31
C ASP A 78 15.65 -1.88 -3.56
#